data_AF-A0A3M8ERQ9-F1
#
_entry.id   AF-A0A3M8ERQ9-F1
#
_cell.length_a   1.000
_cell.length_b   1.000
_cell.length_c   1.000
_cell.angle_alpha   90.00
_cell.angle_beta   90.00
_cell.angle_gamma   90.00
#
_symmetry.space_group_name_H-M   'P 1'
#
loop_
_entity.id
_entity.type
_entity.pdbx_description
1 polymer ?
#
loop_
_entity_poly.entity_id
_entity_poly.type
_entity_poly.pdbx_seq_one_letter_code
_entity_poly.pdbx_strand_id
1 'polypeptide(L)'
;MAKLKIFWQPAGITLDGIGAKRYQRHSDGDTPIVATSIRMLSVDTPELHYPGTSSPAKHDAKLADLAGWLMAGKAPVNGDLAAHLAPRLATGDAGTRHERQGEQASAAFQNLVDTRLRRPSGTMRDLFVRTADQPFDEYGRLLAYIAPNYSTKELASMNREERATFNLLMVESGWGAPFIIYPSIPNQADLELFHTAADEAVTQGKGAWADPLLLTGYEFRMVYRLWEVTSKLEKGEKLSEKERISWISRWCADMTTGLLYEPQEYFRVRPQDRLFIWPQNIRAAVAALNLIPA
;
A
#
# COMPACT_ATOMS: atom_id res chain seq x y z
N MET A 1 35.27 -34.64 -16.80
CA MET A 1 34.07 -33.87 -16.38
C MET A 1 32.93 -34.19 -17.35
N ALA A 2 31.73 -34.46 -16.86
CA ALA A 2 30.59 -34.77 -17.71
C ALA A 2 30.11 -33.51 -18.46
N LYS A 3 29.78 -33.65 -19.76
CA LYS A 3 29.30 -32.55 -20.59
C LYS A 3 27.78 -32.43 -20.44
N LEU A 4 27.32 -31.41 -19.69
CA LEU A 4 25.90 -31.11 -19.54
C LEU A 4 25.32 -30.66 -20.89
N LYS A 5 24.16 -31.20 -21.27
CA LYS A 5 23.48 -30.94 -22.56
C LYS A 5 22.32 -29.95 -22.45
N ILE A 6 22.08 -29.40 -21.26
CA ILE A 6 20.96 -28.50 -20.99
C ILE A 6 21.51 -27.07 -20.90
N PHE A 7 20.88 -26.15 -21.63
CA PHE A 7 21.10 -24.72 -21.51
C PHE A 7 19.83 -24.09 -20.95
N TRP A 8 19.86 -23.67 -19.69
CA TRP A 8 18.69 -23.14 -18.98
C TRP A 8 19.12 -22.01 -18.05
N GLN A 9 18.42 -20.88 -18.12
CA GLN A 9 18.60 -19.74 -17.22
C GLN A 9 17.22 -19.37 -16.65
N PRO A 10 16.88 -19.82 -15.43
CA PRO A 10 15.59 -19.49 -14.85
C PRO A 10 15.49 -18.01 -14.54
N ALA A 11 14.30 -17.43 -14.69
CA ALA A 11 13.98 -16.17 -14.04
C ALA A 11 13.95 -16.42 -12.53
N GLY A 12 14.81 -15.73 -11.79
CA GLY A 12 14.89 -15.80 -10.33
C GLY A 12 14.50 -14.46 -9.71
N ILE A 13 14.07 -14.51 -8.46
CA ILE A 13 13.91 -13.31 -7.62
C ILE A 13 14.86 -13.41 -6.43
N THR A 14 15.41 -12.27 -6.03
CA THR A 14 16.18 -12.17 -4.78
C THR A 14 15.23 -11.74 -3.67
N LEU A 15 15.04 -12.60 -2.67
CA LEU A 15 14.20 -12.28 -1.52
C LEU A 15 14.88 -11.24 -0.60
N ASP A 16 14.11 -10.27 -0.10
CA ASP A 16 14.51 -9.09 0.69
C ASP A 16 15.75 -8.32 0.16
N GLY A 17 15.64 -7.67 -1.01
CA GLY A 17 16.66 -6.75 -1.53
C GLY A 17 16.92 -5.50 -0.65
N ILE A 18 16.11 -5.29 0.40
CA ILE A 18 16.22 -4.17 1.34
C ILE A 18 16.88 -4.58 2.68
N GLY A 19 17.30 -5.85 2.88
CA GLY A 19 17.91 -6.26 4.15
C GLY A 19 18.56 -7.64 4.17
N ALA A 20 19.35 -7.92 5.21
CA ALA A 20 19.97 -9.22 5.39
C ALA A 20 18.97 -10.27 5.87
N LYS A 21 18.99 -11.46 5.26
CA LYS A 21 18.23 -12.62 5.74
C LYS A 21 18.85 -13.15 7.02
N ARG A 22 18.06 -13.21 8.09
CA ARG A 22 18.47 -13.87 9.33
C ARG A 22 18.12 -15.35 9.24
N TYR A 23 19.16 -16.18 9.16
CA TYR A 23 19.04 -17.61 9.40
C TYR A 23 18.49 -17.83 10.81
N GLN A 24 17.44 -18.64 10.94
CA GLN A 24 16.87 -19.00 12.23
C GLN A 24 17.30 -20.40 12.66
N ARG A 25 16.99 -21.41 11.84
CA ARG A 25 17.29 -22.82 12.10
C ARG A 25 17.16 -23.63 10.80
N HIS A 26 17.26 -24.95 10.87
CA HIS A 26 16.90 -25.87 9.78
C HIS A 26 16.10 -27.03 10.37
N SER A 27 15.27 -27.71 9.58
CA SER A 27 14.67 -28.99 9.99
C SER A 27 15.53 -30.18 9.56
N ASP A 28 16.07 -30.12 8.35
CA ASP A 28 16.88 -31.16 7.70
C ASP A 28 17.93 -30.50 6.77
N GLY A 29 18.63 -31.32 5.98
CA GLY A 29 19.74 -30.86 5.13
C GLY A 29 19.33 -29.95 3.97
N ASP A 30 18.05 -29.89 3.63
CA ASP A 30 17.50 -29.15 2.49
C ASP A 30 16.44 -28.09 2.87
N THR A 31 16.08 -27.98 4.15
CA THR A 31 15.05 -27.05 4.63
C THR A 31 15.57 -26.07 5.70
N PRO A 32 16.31 -25.02 5.31
CA PRO A 32 16.63 -23.91 6.19
C PRO A 32 15.39 -23.03 6.43
N ILE A 33 15.26 -22.52 7.66
CA ILE A 33 14.22 -21.60 8.10
C ILE A 33 14.85 -20.22 8.28
N VAL A 34 14.28 -19.23 7.62
CA VAL A 34 14.73 -17.82 7.64
C VAL A 34 13.61 -16.90 8.10
N ALA A 35 13.97 -15.76 8.70
CA ALA A 35 13.03 -14.68 8.94
C ALA A 35 12.78 -13.88 7.66
N THR A 36 11.52 -13.52 7.38
CA THR A 36 11.17 -12.61 6.28
C THR A 36 10.05 -11.66 6.72
N SER A 37 10.03 -10.47 6.12
CA SER A 37 9.00 -9.47 6.39
C SER A 37 7.78 -9.71 5.50
N ILE A 38 6.59 -9.51 6.08
CA ILE A 38 5.33 -9.59 5.34
C ILE A 38 4.84 -8.16 5.07
N ARG A 39 4.55 -7.86 3.81
CA ARG A 39 3.76 -6.68 3.45
C ARG A 39 2.31 -7.10 3.29
N MET A 40 1.45 -6.56 4.14
CA MET A 40 0.02 -6.80 4.09
C MET A 40 -0.54 -6.30 2.75
N LEU A 41 -1.20 -7.19 2.01
CA LEU A 41 -1.91 -6.89 0.76
C LEU A 41 -3.14 -6.01 0.98
N SER A 42 -3.49 -5.25 -0.06
CA SER A 42 -4.72 -4.45 -0.17
C SER A 42 -4.88 -3.31 0.84
N VAL A 43 -3.89 -3.08 1.69
CA VAL A 43 -3.91 -2.04 2.72
C VAL A 43 -2.64 -1.21 2.66
N ASP A 44 -2.77 0.08 2.90
CA ASP A 44 -1.65 1.00 2.99
C ASP A 44 -1.80 1.90 4.22
N THR A 45 -0.85 1.80 5.14
CA THR A 45 -0.87 2.56 6.40
C THR A 45 0.00 3.79 6.26
N PRO A 46 -0.28 4.88 7.00
CA PRO A 46 0.66 5.99 7.14
C PRO A 46 2.01 5.49 7.67
N GLU A 47 3.10 6.06 7.16
CA GLU A 47 4.46 5.57 7.39
C GLU A 47 5.12 6.32 8.55
N LEU A 48 5.84 5.57 9.39
CA LEU A 48 6.75 6.15 10.39
C LEU A 48 8.09 6.58 9.79
N HIS A 49 8.44 6.04 8.62
CA HIS A 49 9.73 6.28 7.98
C HIS A 49 9.55 6.39 6.47
N TYR A 50 9.79 7.58 5.92
CA TYR A 50 9.86 7.81 4.49
C TYR A 50 10.54 9.15 4.14
N PRO A 51 11.40 9.22 3.10
CA PRO A 51 11.93 8.10 2.34
C PRO A 51 13.02 7.35 3.11
N GLY A 52 13.10 6.03 2.88
CA GLY A 52 14.05 5.17 3.59
C GLY A 52 13.77 5.16 5.09
N THR A 53 14.75 5.58 5.89
CA THR A 53 14.64 5.66 7.36
C THR A 53 14.36 7.08 7.88
N SER A 54 14.12 8.04 6.99
CA SER A 54 13.83 9.43 7.38
C SER A 54 12.45 9.56 8.04
N SER A 55 12.36 10.38 9.07
CA SER A 55 11.08 10.76 9.68
C SER A 55 10.29 11.65 8.72
N PRO A 56 8.99 11.38 8.47
CA PRO A 56 8.12 12.23 7.66
C PRO A 56 8.05 13.68 8.13
N ALA A 57 8.08 13.94 9.45
CA ALA A 57 8.05 15.29 10.02
C ALA A 57 9.20 16.18 9.52
N LYS A 58 10.36 15.59 9.19
CA LYS A 58 11.50 16.33 8.61
C LYS A 58 11.24 16.88 7.21
N HIS A 59 10.07 16.60 6.62
CA HIS A 59 9.70 17.00 5.27
C HIS A 59 8.63 18.09 5.23
N ASP A 60 8.16 18.58 6.38
CA ASP A 60 7.15 19.63 6.46
C ASP A 60 7.47 20.87 5.63
N ALA A 61 8.67 21.43 5.78
CA ALA A 61 9.09 22.60 4.99
C ALA A 61 9.09 22.31 3.47
N LYS A 62 9.51 21.11 3.08
CA LYS A 62 9.51 20.68 1.67
C LYS A 62 8.09 20.60 1.12
N LEU A 63 7.17 20.02 1.91
CA LEU A 63 5.77 19.88 1.51
C LEU A 63 5.05 21.23 1.46
N ALA A 64 5.41 22.17 2.35
CA ALA A 64 4.97 23.56 2.28
C ALA A 64 5.45 24.27 1.01
N ASP A 65 6.73 24.11 0.63
CA ASP A 65 7.26 24.63 -0.65
C ASP A 65 6.45 24.08 -1.83
N LEU A 66 6.19 22.77 -1.83
CA LEU A 66 5.39 22.12 -2.87
C LEU A 66 3.97 22.71 -2.93
N ALA A 67 3.32 22.98 -1.80
CA ALA A 67 2.02 23.63 -1.78
C ALA A 67 2.06 24.99 -2.52
N GLY A 68 3.10 25.79 -2.27
CA GLY A 68 3.34 27.05 -2.98
C GLY A 68 3.50 26.86 -4.49
N TRP A 69 4.29 25.87 -4.91
CA TRP A 69 4.51 25.57 -6.33
C TRP A 69 3.26 25.02 -7.03
N LEU A 70 2.42 24.24 -6.35
CA LEU A 70 1.14 23.78 -6.87
C LEU A 70 0.21 24.95 -7.15
N MET A 71 0.05 25.87 -6.18
CA MET A 71 -0.79 27.06 -6.34
C MET A 71 -0.29 28.01 -7.43
N ALA A 72 1.03 28.06 -7.65
CA ALA A 72 1.66 28.88 -8.69
C ALA A 72 1.70 28.21 -10.07
N GLY A 73 1.20 26.97 -10.23
CA GLY A 73 1.24 26.24 -11.51
C GLY A 73 2.65 25.82 -11.96
N LYS A 74 3.58 25.67 -11.01
CA LYS A 74 4.99 25.34 -11.28
C LYS A 74 5.30 23.84 -11.23
N ALA A 75 4.52 23.08 -10.45
CA ALA A 75 4.66 21.63 -10.38
C ALA A 75 4.14 20.95 -11.67
N PRO A 76 4.76 19.85 -12.13
CA PRO A 76 4.35 19.13 -13.34
C PRO A 76 3.12 18.25 -13.11
N VAL A 77 2.02 18.86 -12.69
CA VAL A 77 0.72 18.23 -12.42
C VAL A 77 -0.39 18.97 -13.15
N ASN A 78 -1.51 18.29 -13.42
CA ASN A 78 -2.72 18.95 -13.89
C ASN A 78 -3.34 19.85 -12.80
N GLY A 79 -4.16 20.82 -13.21
CA GLY A 79 -4.75 21.82 -12.31
C GLY A 79 -5.67 21.20 -11.24
N ASP A 80 -6.45 20.18 -11.60
CA ASP A 80 -7.39 19.56 -10.68
C ASP A 80 -6.67 18.80 -9.55
N LEU A 81 -5.60 18.06 -9.87
CA LEU A 81 -4.77 17.40 -8.86
C LEU A 81 -4.01 18.42 -8.00
N ALA A 82 -3.56 19.54 -8.58
CA ALA A 82 -2.96 20.62 -7.79
C ALA A 82 -3.96 21.18 -6.76
N ALA A 83 -5.20 21.45 -7.19
CA ALA A 83 -6.27 21.91 -6.31
C ALA A 83 -6.64 20.86 -5.25
N HIS A 84 -6.58 19.58 -5.59
CA HIS A 84 -6.79 18.48 -4.64
C HIS A 84 -5.69 18.42 -3.57
N LEU A 85 -4.41 18.57 -3.94
CA LEU A 85 -3.28 18.36 -3.04
C LEU A 85 -2.91 19.60 -2.22
N ALA A 86 -2.96 20.80 -2.80
CA ALA A 86 -2.43 22.02 -2.18
C ALA A 86 -2.99 22.29 -0.78
N PRO A 87 -4.32 22.18 -0.50
CA PRO A 87 -4.86 22.44 0.83
C PRO A 87 -4.32 21.50 1.92
N ARG A 88 -3.99 20.25 1.56
CA ARG A 88 -3.48 19.24 2.50
C ARG A 88 -2.02 19.49 2.90
N LEU A 89 -1.28 20.19 2.05
CA LEU A 89 0.15 20.49 2.21
C LEU A 89 0.39 21.89 2.78
N ALA A 90 -0.48 22.85 2.48
CA ALA A 90 -0.31 24.27 2.82
C ALA A 90 -0.30 24.58 4.32
N THR A 91 -0.73 23.64 5.17
CA THR A 91 -0.71 23.80 6.62
C THR A 91 0.69 23.79 7.22
N GLY A 92 1.69 23.28 6.48
CA GLY A 92 3.09 23.24 6.91
C GLY A 92 3.41 22.16 7.95
N ASP A 93 2.48 21.26 8.24
CA ASP A 93 2.63 20.13 9.18
C ASP A 93 2.22 18.78 8.57
N ALA A 94 2.15 18.68 7.24
CA ALA A 94 1.65 17.48 6.54
C ALA A 94 2.48 16.22 6.81
N GLY A 95 3.79 16.34 6.94
CA GLY A 95 4.71 15.27 7.34
C GLY A 95 4.56 14.92 8.82
N THR A 96 4.50 15.91 9.70
CA THR A 96 4.24 15.68 11.13
C THR A 96 2.90 14.98 11.36
N ARG A 97 1.85 15.39 10.65
CA ARG A 97 0.53 14.76 10.66
C ARG A 97 0.61 13.31 10.21
N HIS A 98 1.31 13.04 9.11
CA HIS A 98 1.48 11.69 8.56
C HIS A 98 2.20 10.77 9.53
N GLU A 99 3.29 11.24 10.15
CA GLU A 99 4.05 10.47 11.14
C GLU A 99 3.19 10.12 12.35
N ARG A 100 2.48 11.10 12.92
CA ARG A 100 1.55 10.88 14.04
C ARG A 100 0.47 9.86 13.71
N GLN A 101 -0.10 9.93 12.50
CA GLN A 101 -1.07 8.94 12.03
C GLN A 101 -0.43 7.55 11.87
N GLY A 102 0.86 7.49 11.50
CA GLY A 102 1.63 6.25 11.44
C GLY A 102 1.85 5.63 12.82
N GLU A 103 2.11 6.45 13.85
CA GLU A 103 2.22 5.99 15.24
C GLU A 103 0.88 5.40 15.72
N GLN A 104 -0.22 6.08 15.41
CA GLN A 104 -1.56 5.63 15.77
C GLN A 104 -1.94 4.34 15.03
N ALA A 105 -1.62 4.22 13.74
CA ALA A 105 -1.83 3.00 12.97
C ALA A 105 -0.99 1.83 13.51
N SER A 106 0.25 2.09 13.92
CA SER A 106 1.12 1.09 14.56
C SER A 106 0.54 0.62 15.89
N ALA A 107 0.05 1.54 16.73
CA ALA A 107 -0.61 1.21 17.98
C ALA A 107 -1.91 0.41 17.77
N ALA A 108 -2.71 0.78 16.77
CA ALA A 108 -3.92 0.05 16.40
C ALA A 108 -3.60 -1.39 15.95
N PHE A 109 -2.57 -1.56 15.12
CA PHE A 109 -2.13 -2.89 14.70
C PHE A 109 -1.61 -3.72 15.88
N GLN A 110 -0.84 -3.12 16.79
CA GLN A 110 -0.37 -3.79 18.00
C GLN A 110 -1.55 -4.27 18.87
N ASN A 111 -2.58 -3.43 19.04
CA ASN A 111 -3.79 -3.82 19.75
C ASN A 111 -4.53 -4.98 19.06
N LEU A 112 -4.59 -5.00 17.73
CA LEU A 112 -5.15 -6.14 16.99
C LEU A 112 -4.33 -7.41 17.21
N VAL A 113 -3.00 -7.33 17.17
CA VAL A 113 -2.11 -8.46 17.46
C VAL A 113 -2.38 -9.00 18.86
N ASP A 114 -2.43 -8.12 19.87
CA ASP A 114 -2.63 -8.52 21.27
C ASP A 114 -4.01 -9.09 21.55
N THR A 115 -5.05 -8.64 20.84
CA THR A 115 -6.43 -9.09 21.05
C THR A 115 -6.82 -10.30 20.19
N ARG A 116 -6.27 -10.43 18.98
CA ARG A 116 -6.67 -11.46 18.01
C ARG A 116 -5.73 -12.67 18.00
N LEU A 117 -4.42 -12.47 18.24
CA LEU A 117 -3.49 -13.61 18.34
C LEU A 117 -3.45 -14.22 19.73
N ARG A 118 -3.76 -13.47 20.79
CA ARG A 118 -3.71 -14.02 22.14
C ARG A 118 -4.93 -14.91 22.39
N ARG A 119 -4.68 -16.16 22.78
CA ARG A 119 -5.72 -17.09 23.25
C ARG A 119 -6.17 -16.69 24.67
N PRO A 120 -7.36 -17.13 25.12
CA PRO A 120 -7.79 -16.97 26.51
C PRO A 120 -6.78 -17.54 27.53
N SER A 121 -6.01 -18.56 27.12
CA SER A 121 -4.93 -19.14 27.92
C SER A 121 -3.67 -18.26 28.02
N GLY A 122 -3.63 -17.10 27.37
CA GLY A 122 -2.49 -16.18 27.34
C GLY A 122 -1.41 -16.51 26.29
N THR A 123 -1.49 -17.67 25.63
CA THR A 123 -0.55 -18.08 24.57
C THR A 123 -0.90 -17.43 23.23
N MET A 124 0.11 -17.20 22.38
CA MET A 124 -0.11 -16.65 21.03
C MET A 124 -0.52 -17.77 20.07
N ARG A 125 -1.46 -17.45 19.17
CA ARG A 125 -1.79 -18.24 17.98
C ARG A 125 -0.66 -18.11 16.96
N ASP A 126 -0.45 -19.17 16.19
CA ASP A 126 0.33 -19.07 14.97
C ASP A 126 -0.40 -18.20 13.94
N LEU A 127 0.33 -17.74 12.92
CA LEU A 127 -0.26 -16.96 11.83
C LEU A 127 -0.71 -17.89 10.70
N PHE A 128 -1.94 -17.66 10.24
CA PHE A 128 -2.37 -18.06 8.92
C PHE A 128 -1.86 -17.01 7.92
N VAL A 129 -1.19 -17.47 6.86
CA VAL A 129 -0.60 -16.60 5.83
C VAL A 129 -1.05 -17.10 4.47
N ARG A 130 -1.67 -16.22 3.67
CA ARG A 130 -2.12 -16.51 2.30
C ARG A 130 -1.59 -15.47 1.33
N THR A 131 -0.81 -15.90 0.35
CA THR A 131 -0.31 -15.03 -0.73
C THR A 131 -1.37 -14.79 -1.80
N ALA A 132 -1.17 -13.73 -2.60
CA ALA A 132 -1.89 -13.52 -3.84
C ALA A 132 -1.15 -14.12 -5.05
N ASP A 133 -1.68 -13.89 -6.26
CA ASP A 133 -1.10 -14.34 -7.53
C ASP A 133 0.36 -13.91 -7.70
N GLN A 134 0.70 -12.72 -7.19
CA GLN A 134 2.08 -12.27 -7.03
C GLN A 134 2.50 -12.42 -5.56
N PRO A 135 3.29 -13.45 -5.21
CA PRO A 135 3.67 -13.71 -3.82
C PRO A 135 4.77 -12.78 -3.30
N PHE A 136 5.57 -12.16 -4.18
CA PHE A 136 6.66 -11.27 -3.79
C PHE A 136 6.63 -9.95 -4.58
N ASP A 137 6.93 -8.85 -3.89
CA ASP A 137 7.19 -7.58 -4.57
C ASP A 137 8.61 -7.50 -5.14
N GLU A 138 8.92 -6.42 -5.85
CA GLU A 138 10.25 -6.16 -6.44
C GLU A 138 11.37 -6.05 -5.40
N TYR A 139 11.01 -5.85 -4.13
CA TYR A 139 11.93 -5.78 -3.01
C TYR A 139 12.09 -7.14 -2.32
N GLY A 140 11.39 -8.18 -2.79
CA GLY A 140 11.48 -9.53 -2.28
C GLY A 140 10.76 -9.74 -0.94
N ARG A 141 9.83 -8.86 -0.56
CA ARG A 141 8.96 -9.04 0.61
C ARG A 141 7.80 -9.96 0.28
N LEU A 142 7.37 -10.78 1.24
CA LEU A 142 6.19 -11.62 1.07
C LEU A 142 4.93 -10.75 1.06
N LEU A 143 4.14 -10.86 0.00
CA LEU A 143 2.84 -10.21 -0.15
C LEU A 143 1.74 -11.17 0.32
N ALA A 144 1.09 -10.85 1.45
CA ALA A 144 0.09 -11.76 2.02
C ALA A 144 -1.07 -11.08 2.73
N TYR A 145 -2.17 -11.82 2.79
CA TYR A 145 -3.21 -11.66 3.79
C TYR A 145 -2.85 -12.50 5.02
N ILE A 146 -2.93 -11.89 6.20
CA ILE A 146 -2.54 -12.54 7.45
C ILE A 146 -3.69 -12.54 8.46
N ALA A 147 -3.87 -13.65 9.15
CA ALA A 147 -4.90 -13.82 10.17
C ALA A 147 -4.38 -14.73 11.30
N PRO A 148 -5.04 -14.79 12.46
CA PRO A 148 -4.79 -15.85 13.43
C PRO A 148 -5.06 -17.23 12.80
N ASN A 149 -4.20 -18.20 13.07
CA ASN A 149 -4.43 -19.59 12.67
C ASN A 149 -5.43 -20.24 13.63
N TYR A 150 -6.66 -20.42 13.17
CA TYR A 150 -7.74 -21.04 13.94
C TYR A 150 -7.78 -22.55 13.67
N SER A 151 -8.10 -23.33 14.69
CA SER A 151 -8.37 -24.76 14.55
C SER A 151 -9.66 -25.01 13.77
N THR A 152 -9.80 -26.21 13.18
CA THR A 152 -11.03 -26.62 12.48
C THR A 152 -12.28 -26.47 13.35
N LYS A 153 -12.17 -26.74 14.65
CA LYS A 153 -13.29 -26.60 15.61
C LYS A 153 -13.71 -25.15 15.79
N GLU A 154 -12.75 -24.22 15.89
CA GLU A 154 -13.04 -22.78 15.98
C GLU A 154 -13.64 -22.27 14.68
N LEU A 155 -13.04 -22.63 13.54
CA LEU A 155 -13.55 -22.25 12.22
C LEU A 155 -15.00 -22.68 12.03
N ALA A 156 -15.38 -23.89 12.47
CA ALA A 156 -16.74 -24.39 12.32
C ALA A 156 -17.82 -23.52 12.99
N SER A 157 -17.48 -22.76 14.04
CA SER A 157 -18.40 -21.85 14.72
C SER A 157 -18.29 -20.39 14.27
N MET A 158 -17.35 -20.07 13.38
CA MET A 158 -17.07 -18.69 12.99
C MET A 158 -17.66 -18.35 11.61
N ASN A 159 -18.22 -17.17 11.46
CA ASN A 159 -18.57 -16.57 10.17
C ASN A 159 -17.33 -16.01 9.46
N ARG A 160 -17.51 -15.28 8.34
CA ARG A 160 -16.39 -14.78 7.53
C ARG A 160 -15.70 -13.59 8.18
N GLU A 161 -16.49 -12.72 8.80
CA GLU A 161 -16.07 -11.51 9.50
C GLU A 161 -15.26 -11.85 10.74
N GLU A 162 -15.67 -12.86 11.50
CA GLU A 162 -14.94 -13.36 12.66
C GLU A 162 -13.57 -13.93 12.28
N ARG A 163 -13.42 -14.40 11.04
CA ARG A 163 -12.15 -14.88 10.46
C ARG A 163 -11.33 -13.77 9.78
N ALA A 164 -11.71 -12.50 9.97
CA ALA A 164 -11.08 -11.36 9.33
C ALA A 164 -9.55 -11.36 9.47
N THR A 165 -8.90 -11.01 8.36
CA THR A 165 -7.47 -10.78 8.29
C THR A 165 -7.11 -9.47 8.97
N PHE A 166 -5.88 -9.34 9.46
CA PHE A 166 -5.39 -8.05 9.94
C PHE A 166 -5.44 -6.98 8.86
N ASN A 167 -5.29 -7.36 7.59
CA ASN A 167 -5.45 -6.46 6.45
C ASN A 167 -6.84 -5.80 6.44
N LEU A 168 -7.89 -6.61 6.57
CA LEU A 168 -9.28 -6.15 6.62
C LEU A 168 -9.53 -5.31 7.89
N LEU A 169 -9.07 -5.79 9.06
CA LEU A 169 -9.29 -5.10 10.33
C LEU A 169 -8.60 -3.72 10.39
N MET A 170 -7.44 -3.56 9.75
CA MET A 170 -6.78 -2.27 9.63
C MET A 170 -7.59 -1.29 8.75
N VAL A 171 -8.23 -1.79 7.70
CA VAL A 171 -9.11 -0.98 6.84
C VAL A 171 -10.42 -0.63 7.55
N GLU A 172 -11.07 -1.60 8.17
CA GLU A 172 -12.30 -1.45 8.93
C GLU A 172 -12.18 -0.41 10.08
N SER A 173 -11.02 -0.40 10.76
CA SER A 173 -10.73 0.57 11.82
C SER A 173 -10.33 1.97 11.29
N GLY A 174 -10.13 2.11 9.98
CA GLY A 174 -9.73 3.37 9.34
C GLY A 174 -8.25 3.75 9.54
N TRP A 175 -7.43 2.86 10.09
CA TRP A 175 -5.98 3.09 10.24
C TRP A 175 -5.14 2.60 9.06
N GLY A 176 -5.73 1.79 8.18
CA GLY A 176 -5.20 1.44 6.87
C GLY A 176 -6.11 1.96 5.76
N ALA A 177 -5.54 2.63 4.77
CA ALA A 177 -6.28 3.01 3.58
C ALA A 177 -6.48 1.78 2.66
N PRO A 178 -7.63 1.68 1.95
CA PRO A 178 -7.83 0.66 0.93
C PRO A 178 -6.84 0.90 -0.22
N PHE A 179 -6.09 -0.14 -0.57
CA PHE A 179 -5.00 -0.05 -1.54
C PHE A 179 -4.84 -1.36 -2.32
N ILE A 180 -5.89 -1.74 -3.05
CA ILE A 180 -5.90 -2.95 -3.89
C ILE A 180 -5.09 -2.69 -5.16
N ILE A 181 -4.25 -3.67 -5.55
CA ILE A 181 -3.39 -3.57 -6.73
C ILE A 181 -3.56 -4.80 -7.61
N TYR A 182 -3.89 -4.61 -8.89
CA TYR A 182 -3.95 -5.70 -9.87
C TYR A 182 -2.54 -6.28 -10.17
N PRO A 183 -2.37 -7.61 -10.23
CA PRO A 183 -3.42 -8.65 -10.23
C PRO A 183 -3.85 -9.16 -8.85
N SER A 184 -3.23 -8.71 -7.77
CA SER A 184 -3.49 -9.16 -6.40
C SER A 184 -4.82 -8.62 -5.82
N ILE A 185 -5.93 -8.97 -6.44
CA ILE A 185 -7.29 -8.60 -6.02
C ILE A 185 -7.84 -9.71 -5.09
N PRO A 186 -8.52 -9.37 -3.97
CA PRO A 186 -9.26 -10.36 -3.19
C PRO A 186 -10.25 -11.16 -4.07
N ASN A 187 -10.61 -12.37 -3.65
CA ASN A 187 -11.70 -13.09 -4.31
C ASN A 187 -13.02 -12.29 -4.16
N GLN A 188 -14.02 -12.58 -4.99
CA GLN A 188 -15.25 -11.79 -5.04
C GLN A 188 -15.88 -11.54 -3.66
N ALA A 189 -16.12 -12.59 -2.87
CA ALA A 189 -16.82 -12.45 -1.60
C ALA A 189 -15.97 -11.75 -0.52
N ASP A 190 -14.63 -11.84 -0.60
CA ASP A 190 -13.75 -11.07 0.27
C ASP A 190 -13.60 -9.61 -0.20
N LEU A 191 -13.72 -9.36 -1.52
CA LEU A 191 -13.71 -8.02 -2.09
C LEU A 191 -14.96 -7.24 -1.68
N GLU A 192 -16.14 -7.87 -1.72
CA GLU A 192 -17.41 -7.28 -1.26
C GLU A 192 -17.33 -6.91 0.23
N LEU A 193 -16.83 -7.81 1.07
CA LEU A 193 -16.62 -7.56 2.51
C LEU A 193 -15.60 -6.42 2.73
N PHE A 194 -14.49 -6.44 2.00
CA PHE A 194 -13.45 -5.42 2.09
C PHE A 194 -13.96 -4.04 1.67
N HIS A 195 -14.70 -3.96 0.56
CA HIS A 195 -15.28 -2.73 0.05
C HIS A 195 -16.28 -2.14 1.03
N THR A 196 -17.16 -2.97 1.61
CA THR A 196 -18.12 -2.54 2.64
C THR A 196 -17.39 -1.94 3.85
N ALA A 197 -16.37 -2.63 4.38
CA ALA A 197 -15.60 -2.14 5.51
C ALA A 197 -14.85 -0.83 5.19
N ALA A 198 -14.32 -0.69 3.98
CA ALA A 198 -13.66 0.51 3.51
C ALA A 198 -14.64 1.68 3.36
N ASP A 199 -15.82 1.46 2.78
CA ASP A 199 -16.86 2.48 2.61
C ASP A 199 -17.32 3.00 3.98
N GLU A 200 -17.59 2.10 4.93
CA GLU A 200 -17.94 2.50 6.30
C GLU A 200 -16.82 3.29 6.98
N ALA A 201 -15.57 2.85 6.88
CA ALA A 201 -14.44 3.52 7.51
C ALA A 201 -14.23 4.94 6.96
N VAL A 202 -14.32 5.10 5.63
CA VAL A 202 -14.17 6.39 4.96
C VAL A 202 -15.36 7.31 5.28
N THR A 203 -16.59 6.83 5.10
CA THR A 203 -17.81 7.66 5.25
C THR A 203 -18.09 8.07 6.70
N GLN A 204 -17.72 7.22 7.66
CA GLN A 204 -17.87 7.52 9.09
C GLN A 204 -16.64 8.22 9.68
N GLY A 205 -15.59 8.48 8.90
CA GLY A 205 -14.38 9.13 9.37
C GLY A 205 -13.65 8.33 10.46
N LYS A 206 -13.56 7.01 10.33
CA LYS A 206 -12.85 6.16 11.31
C LYS A 206 -11.34 6.35 11.21
N GLY A 207 -10.64 6.23 12.34
CA GLY A 207 -9.16 6.26 12.38
C GLY A 207 -8.57 7.51 11.73
N ALA A 208 -7.70 7.32 10.74
CA ALA A 208 -7.04 8.41 10.03
C ALA A 208 -8.02 9.24 9.18
N TRP A 209 -9.15 8.66 8.75
CA TRP A 209 -10.18 9.36 7.95
C TRP A 209 -10.92 10.46 8.70
N ALA A 210 -10.81 10.51 10.04
CA ALA A 210 -11.34 11.60 10.85
C ALA A 210 -10.68 12.95 10.51
N ASP A 211 -9.46 12.93 9.97
CA ASP A 211 -8.72 14.12 9.58
C ASP A 211 -9.00 14.46 8.10
N PRO A 212 -9.67 15.59 7.79
CA PRO A 212 -9.97 15.97 6.41
C PRO A 212 -8.71 16.29 5.59
N LEU A 213 -7.57 16.53 6.24
CA LEU A 213 -6.29 16.83 5.62
C LEU A 213 -5.36 15.60 5.54
N LEU A 214 -5.92 14.41 5.75
CA LEU A 214 -5.23 13.14 5.54
C LEU A 214 -4.59 13.08 4.15
N LEU A 215 -3.35 12.58 4.13
CA LEU A 215 -2.71 11.99 2.97
C LEU A 215 -2.51 10.50 3.27
N THR A 216 -3.08 9.63 2.43
CA THR A 216 -2.80 8.19 2.51
C THR A 216 -1.30 7.91 2.33
N GLY A 217 -0.81 6.73 2.73
CA GLY A 217 0.61 6.35 2.51
C GLY A 217 1.05 6.52 1.05
N TYR A 218 0.21 6.12 0.11
CA TYR A 218 0.43 6.31 -1.32
C TYR A 218 0.57 7.78 -1.70
N GLU A 219 -0.35 8.63 -1.23
CA GLU A 219 -0.34 10.05 -1.52
C GLU A 219 0.86 10.75 -0.89
N PHE A 220 1.21 10.42 0.35
CA PHE A 220 2.39 10.97 1.02
C PHE A 220 3.68 10.68 0.23
N ARG A 221 3.89 9.42 -0.17
CA ARG A 221 5.03 9.02 -1.02
C ARG A 221 5.00 9.70 -2.39
N MET A 222 3.82 9.93 -2.94
CA MET A 222 3.63 10.62 -4.22
C MET A 222 4.01 12.11 -4.10
N VAL A 223 3.50 12.83 -3.10
CA VAL A 223 3.80 14.28 -2.93
C VAL A 223 5.26 14.52 -2.61
N TYR A 224 5.91 13.64 -1.83
CA TYR A 224 7.34 13.76 -1.58
C TYR A 224 8.15 13.64 -2.89
N ARG A 225 7.85 12.64 -3.73
CA ARG A 225 8.51 12.47 -5.03
C ARG A 225 8.19 13.61 -5.99
N LEU A 226 6.97 14.14 -5.94
CA LEU A 226 6.59 15.32 -6.72
C LEU A 226 7.38 16.56 -6.29
N TRP A 227 7.63 16.75 -4.99
CA TRP A 227 8.53 17.79 -4.50
C TRP A 227 9.94 17.61 -5.05
N GLU A 228 10.49 16.37 -5.09
CA GLU A 228 11.82 16.12 -5.64
C GLU A 228 11.93 16.55 -7.11
N VAL A 229 10.94 16.18 -7.93
CA VAL A 229 10.88 16.56 -9.35
C VAL A 229 10.72 18.08 -9.49
N THR A 230 9.79 18.68 -8.75
CA THR A 230 9.50 20.12 -8.84
C THR A 230 10.68 20.97 -8.37
N SER A 231 11.36 20.56 -7.30
CA SER A 231 12.54 21.26 -6.78
C SER A 231 13.68 21.33 -7.81
N LYS A 232 13.90 20.24 -8.58
CA LYS A 232 14.88 20.24 -9.67
C LYS A 232 14.48 21.20 -10.79
N LEU A 233 13.21 21.21 -11.18
CA LEU A 233 12.70 22.14 -12.20
C LEU A 233 12.84 23.60 -11.77
N GLU A 234 12.52 23.93 -10.51
CA GLU A 234 12.66 25.30 -9.96
C GLU A 234 14.12 25.75 -9.86
N LYS A 235 15.07 24.81 -9.74
CA LYS A 235 16.52 25.08 -9.83
C LYS A 235 17.02 25.21 -11.27
N GLY A 236 16.14 25.10 -12.27
CA GLY A 236 16.48 25.20 -13.68
C GLY A 236 17.07 23.92 -14.27
N GLU A 237 16.98 22.78 -13.59
CA GLU A 237 17.46 21.51 -14.12
C GLU A 237 16.60 21.03 -15.30
N LYS A 238 17.25 20.53 -16.35
CA LYS A 238 16.56 19.90 -17.49
C LYS A 238 16.31 18.44 -17.18
N LEU A 239 15.05 18.08 -16.99
CA LEU A 239 14.62 16.70 -16.76
C LEU A 239 14.05 16.09 -18.05
N SER A 240 14.32 14.80 -18.28
CA SER A 240 13.63 14.03 -19.30
C SER A 240 12.13 13.92 -18.99
N GLU A 241 11.32 13.63 -20.01
CA GLU A 241 9.88 13.41 -19.82
C GLU A 241 9.59 12.30 -18.80
N LYS A 242 10.36 11.19 -18.89
CA LYS A 242 10.27 10.07 -17.94
C LYS A 242 10.53 10.51 -16.49
N GLU A 243 11.53 11.36 -16.26
CA GLU A 243 11.83 11.89 -14.92
C GLU A 243 10.73 12.83 -14.44
N ARG A 244 10.22 13.70 -15.32
CA ARG A 244 9.13 14.65 -15.01
C ARG A 244 7.85 13.96 -14.53
N ILE A 245 7.55 12.76 -15.04
CA ILE A 245 6.36 11.99 -14.64
C ILE A 245 6.65 10.89 -13.62
N SER A 246 7.91 10.66 -13.24
CA SER A 246 8.32 9.52 -12.41
C SER A 246 7.73 9.50 -10.99
N TRP A 247 7.20 10.64 -10.52
CA TRP A 247 6.59 10.78 -9.20
C TRP A 247 5.26 10.02 -9.09
N ILE A 248 4.60 9.71 -10.21
CA ILE A 248 3.34 8.97 -10.26
C ILE A 248 3.31 7.98 -11.43
N SER A 249 2.76 6.80 -11.22
CA SER A 249 2.78 5.76 -12.26
C SER A 249 1.56 4.85 -12.30
N ARG A 250 0.79 4.73 -11.22
CA ARG A 250 -0.31 3.77 -11.17
C ARG A 250 -1.56 4.40 -11.76
N TRP A 251 -2.17 3.68 -12.68
CA TRP A 251 -3.52 3.97 -13.16
C TRP A 251 -4.52 3.58 -12.07
N CYS A 252 -5.70 4.17 -12.09
CA CYS A 252 -6.74 3.92 -11.10
C CYS A 252 -8.03 3.55 -11.80
N ALA A 253 -8.52 2.33 -11.57
CA ALA A 253 -9.85 1.93 -11.97
C ALA A 253 -10.84 2.17 -10.83
N ASP A 254 -12.04 2.61 -11.17
CA ASP A 254 -13.19 2.62 -10.28
C ASP A 254 -13.90 1.26 -10.36
N MET A 255 -13.84 0.51 -9.26
CA MET A 255 -14.44 -0.83 -9.18
C MET A 255 -15.96 -0.84 -9.33
N THR A 256 -16.63 0.30 -9.14
CA THR A 256 -18.10 0.42 -9.19
C THR A 256 -18.62 0.81 -10.58
N THR A 257 -17.81 1.50 -11.37
CA THR A 257 -18.18 1.98 -12.72
C THR A 257 -17.43 1.29 -13.85
N GLY A 258 -16.27 0.66 -13.56
CA GLY A 258 -15.38 0.08 -14.56
C GLY A 258 -14.55 1.12 -15.34
N LEU A 259 -14.63 2.40 -14.96
CA LEU A 259 -13.87 3.47 -15.59
C LEU A 259 -12.40 3.44 -15.16
N LEU A 260 -11.51 3.60 -16.13
CA LEU A 260 -10.05 3.61 -15.96
C LEU A 260 -9.52 5.03 -16.14
N TYR A 261 -8.93 5.55 -15.07
CA TYR A 261 -8.38 6.89 -14.98
C TYR A 261 -6.86 6.88 -15.10
N GLU A 262 -6.33 7.91 -15.76
CA GLU A 262 -4.90 8.16 -15.82
C GLU A 262 -4.29 8.39 -14.43
N PRO A 263 -2.96 8.22 -14.25
CA PRO A 263 -2.35 8.30 -12.93
C PRO A 263 -2.66 9.58 -12.17
N GLN A 264 -2.67 10.75 -12.83
CA GLN A 264 -2.97 12.02 -12.17
C GLN A 264 -4.44 12.22 -11.82
N GLU A 265 -5.33 11.32 -12.26
CA GLU A 265 -6.77 11.43 -12.07
C GLU A 265 -7.32 10.46 -11.02
N TYR A 266 -6.45 9.71 -10.32
CA TYR A 266 -6.85 8.76 -9.28
C TYR A 266 -7.75 9.38 -8.20
N PHE A 267 -7.60 10.69 -7.94
CA PHE A 267 -8.36 11.42 -6.93
C PHE A 267 -9.82 11.61 -7.31
N ARG A 268 -10.20 11.42 -8.59
CA ARG A 268 -11.59 11.44 -9.06
C ARG A 268 -12.38 10.21 -8.56
N VAL A 269 -11.69 9.12 -8.26
CA VAL A 269 -12.28 7.89 -7.71
C VAL A 269 -12.28 7.98 -6.19
N ARG A 270 -13.40 7.65 -5.55
CA ARG A 270 -13.49 7.63 -4.07
C ARG A 270 -12.53 6.59 -3.50
N PRO A 271 -11.84 6.82 -2.36
CA PRO A 271 -10.82 5.92 -1.85
C PRO A 271 -11.20 4.43 -1.80
N GLN A 272 -12.40 4.12 -1.31
CA GLN A 272 -12.94 2.77 -1.18
C GLN A 272 -13.19 2.06 -2.52
N ASP A 273 -13.36 2.81 -3.61
CA ASP A 273 -13.66 2.27 -4.94
C ASP A 273 -12.39 2.07 -5.79
N ARG A 274 -11.21 2.45 -5.29
CA ARG A 274 -9.97 2.46 -6.05
C ARG A 274 -9.39 1.05 -6.23
N LEU A 275 -9.12 0.70 -7.48
CA LEU A 275 -8.21 -0.39 -7.86
C LEU A 275 -7.01 0.19 -8.59
N PHE A 276 -5.82 0.04 -8.03
CA PHE A 276 -4.59 0.52 -8.67
C PHE A 276 -4.03 -0.51 -9.65
N ILE A 277 -3.51 -0.01 -10.77
CA ILE A 277 -2.97 -0.85 -11.84
C ILE A 277 -1.60 -0.32 -12.24
N TRP A 278 -0.61 -1.19 -12.25
CA TRP A 278 0.73 -0.85 -12.76
C TRP A 278 0.70 -0.66 -14.28
N PRO A 279 1.53 0.25 -14.84
CA PRO A 279 1.57 0.50 -16.29
C PRO A 279 1.72 -0.77 -17.14
N GLN A 280 2.62 -1.67 -16.74
CA GLN A 280 2.86 -2.92 -17.45
C GLN A 280 1.66 -3.89 -17.44
N ASN A 281 0.72 -3.69 -16.51
CA ASN A 281 -0.44 -4.56 -16.34
C ASN A 281 -1.73 -3.99 -16.95
N ILE A 282 -1.74 -2.75 -17.46
CA ILE A 282 -2.97 -2.09 -17.96
C ILE A 282 -3.69 -2.95 -18.99
N ARG A 283 -2.98 -3.43 -20.02
CA ARG A 283 -3.58 -4.21 -21.10
C ARG A 283 -4.24 -5.49 -20.57
N ALA A 284 -3.59 -6.16 -19.62
CA ALA A 284 -4.13 -7.37 -19.01
C ALA A 284 -5.35 -7.05 -18.13
N ALA A 285 -5.28 -5.97 -17.34
CA ALA A 285 -6.37 -5.55 -16.48
C ALA A 285 -7.62 -5.12 -17.27
N VAL A 286 -7.45 -4.35 -18.35
CA VAL A 286 -8.55 -3.95 -19.26
C VAL A 286 -9.29 -5.18 -19.79
N ALA A 287 -8.55 -6.17 -20.27
CA ALA A 287 -9.15 -7.39 -20.80
C ALA A 287 -9.79 -8.27 -19.72
N ALA A 288 -9.15 -8.40 -18.55
CA ALA A 288 -9.61 -9.28 -17.48
C ALA A 288 -10.80 -8.71 -16.70
N LEU A 289 -10.89 -7.39 -16.57
CA LEU A 289 -11.86 -6.70 -15.72
C LEU A 289 -12.87 -5.87 -16.51
N ASN A 290 -12.83 -5.93 -17.86
CA ASN A 290 -13.69 -5.16 -18.76
C ASN A 290 -13.66 -3.64 -18.51
N LEU A 291 -12.46 -3.10 -18.25
CA LEU A 291 -12.30 -1.67 -17.97
C LEU A 291 -12.39 -0.84 -19.25
N ILE A 292 -12.95 0.36 -19.14
CA ILE A 292 -13.03 1.33 -20.24
C ILE A 292 -12.37 2.66 -19.83
N PRO A 293 -11.77 3.42 -20.75
CA PRO A 293 -11.24 4.75 -20.45
C PRO A 293 -12.32 5.67 -19.87
N ALA A 294 -11.95 6.48 -18.89
CA ALA A 294 -12.80 7.54 -18.33
C ALA A 294 -12.98 8.73 -19.29
#